data_AF-A0A839LRM3-F1
#
_entry.id   AF-A0A839LRM3-F1
#
_cell.length_a   1.000
_cell.length_b   1.000
_cell.length_c   1.000
_cell.angle_alpha   90.00
_cell.angle_beta   90.00
_cell.angle_gamma   90.00
#
_symmetry.space_group_name_H-M   'P 1'
#
loop_
_entity.id
_entity.type
_entity.pdbx_description
1 polymer ?
#
loop_
_entity_poly.entity_id
_entity_poly.type
_entity_poly.pdbx_seq_one_letter_code
_entity_poly.pdbx_strand_id
1 'polypeptide(L)'
;MARRTLITAALSLPAFAALAAPLTMGFSQVGAESEWRTANSASIKAAAKEAGITLKFADAQQKQENQVKAIRSYIAQKVDVIAFSPVVESGWDTVLKEAKAAGIPVILTDRAVKVADPSLYVTFI
;
A
#
# COMPACT_ATOMS: atom_id res chain seq x y z
N MET A 1 39.19 -47.58 -36.08
CA MET A 1 38.48 -46.28 -35.94
C MET A 1 37.22 -46.50 -35.12
N ALA A 2 37.23 -46.14 -33.83
CA ALA A 2 36.09 -46.32 -32.94
C ALA A 2 35.39 -44.96 -32.74
N ARG A 3 34.15 -44.83 -33.22
CA ARG A 3 33.30 -43.65 -32.98
C ARG A 3 32.63 -43.80 -31.60
N ARG A 4 33.05 -42.98 -30.64
CA ARG A 4 32.39 -42.83 -29.33
C ARG A 4 31.26 -41.80 -29.47
N THR A 5 30.04 -42.25 -29.27
CA THR A 5 28.84 -41.41 -29.19
C THR A 5 28.63 -41.04 -27.72
N LEU A 6 28.73 -39.76 -27.38
CA LEU A 6 28.42 -39.23 -26.05
C LEU A 6 26.97 -38.74 -26.04
N ILE A 7 26.13 -39.38 -25.22
CA ILE A 7 24.76 -38.94 -24.93
C ILE A 7 24.83 -38.04 -23.70
N THR A 8 24.60 -36.73 -23.88
CA THR A 8 24.44 -35.78 -22.78
C THR A 8 23.00 -35.83 -22.28
N ALA A 9 22.79 -36.36 -21.07
CA ALA A 9 21.52 -36.25 -20.36
C ALA A 9 21.42 -34.86 -19.72
N ALA A 10 20.46 -34.05 -20.15
CA ALA A 10 20.16 -32.76 -19.52
C ALA A 10 19.31 -33.00 -18.27
N LEU A 11 19.88 -32.73 -17.08
CA LEU A 11 19.12 -32.65 -15.84
C LEU A 11 18.23 -31.40 -15.86
N SER A 12 16.91 -31.58 -15.97
CA SER A 12 15.95 -30.52 -15.70
C SER A 12 15.80 -30.34 -14.19
N LEU A 13 16.30 -29.24 -13.64
CA LEU A 13 15.97 -28.84 -12.26
C LEU A 13 14.54 -28.28 -12.23
N PRO A 14 13.70 -28.67 -11.26
CA PRO A 14 12.38 -28.08 -11.10
C PRO A 14 12.54 -26.61 -10.70
N ALA A 15 11.92 -25.72 -11.47
CA ALA A 15 11.80 -24.31 -11.09
C ALA A 15 10.90 -24.23 -9.85
N PHE A 16 11.48 -23.95 -8.69
CA PHE A 16 10.71 -23.51 -7.53
C PHE A 16 10.08 -22.16 -7.90
N ALA A 17 8.78 -22.17 -8.16
CA ALA A 17 8.01 -20.92 -8.25
C ALA A 17 8.13 -20.23 -6.89
N ALA A 18 8.89 -19.14 -6.83
CA ALA A 18 8.94 -18.28 -5.66
C ALA A 18 7.52 -17.75 -5.43
N LEU A 19 6.88 -18.15 -4.34
CA LEU A 19 5.62 -17.55 -3.91
C LEU A 19 5.92 -16.07 -3.62
N ALA A 20 5.44 -15.17 -4.49
CA ALA A 20 5.67 -13.75 -4.34
C ALA A 20 5.20 -13.30 -2.94
N ALA A 21 6.03 -12.49 -2.26
CA ALA A 21 5.67 -11.99 -0.95
C ALA A 21 4.36 -11.18 -1.02
N PRO A 22 3.46 -11.30 -0.02
CA PRO A 22 2.25 -10.50 0.05
C PRO A 22 2.55 -9.00 -0.06
N LEU A 23 1.81 -8.30 -0.91
CA LEU A 23 1.85 -6.84 -1.00
C LEU A 23 1.48 -6.25 0.37
N THR A 24 2.24 -5.26 0.84
CA THR A 24 2.00 -4.56 2.10
C THR A 24 1.39 -3.19 1.84
N MET A 25 0.20 -2.95 2.40
CA MET A 25 -0.53 -1.68 2.26
C MET A 25 -0.64 -0.96 3.60
N GLY A 26 -0.24 0.31 3.65
CA GLY A 26 -0.61 1.22 4.73
C GLY A 26 -1.98 1.81 4.50
N PHE A 27 -2.91 1.71 5.46
CA PHE A 27 -4.22 2.35 5.37
C PHE A 27 -4.49 3.25 6.58
N SER A 28 -4.54 4.57 6.37
CA SER A 28 -4.89 5.54 7.43
C SER A 28 -6.36 5.97 7.32
N GLN A 29 -7.16 5.48 8.26
CA GLN A 29 -8.58 5.81 8.38
C GLN A 29 -8.78 7.09 9.20
N VAL A 30 -9.83 7.86 8.90
CA VAL A 30 -10.22 9.05 9.68
C VAL A 30 -10.47 8.71 11.15
N GLY A 31 -11.25 7.68 11.42
CA GLY A 31 -11.65 7.25 12.76
C GLY A 31 -12.94 6.45 12.73
N ALA A 32 -13.65 6.35 13.86
CA ALA A 32 -14.99 5.75 13.94
C ALA A 32 -16.09 6.82 14.11
N GLU A 33 -16.06 7.85 13.26
CA GLU A 33 -16.97 9.00 13.36
C GLU A 33 -18.42 8.72 12.93
N SER A 34 -18.65 7.57 12.31
CA SER A 34 -19.98 7.14 11.86
C SER A 34 -20.07 5.62 11.73
N GLU A 35 -21.30 5.11 11.68
CA GLU A 35 -21.57 3.71 11.36
C GLU A 35 -21.07 3.36 9.96
N TRP A 36 -21.25 4.26 8.98
CA TRP A 36 -20.70 4.08 7.64
C TRP A 36 -19.19 3.91 7.66
N ARG A 37 -18.47 4.73 8.44
CA ARG A 37 -17.01 4.66 8.56
C ARG A 37 -16.54 3.40 9.28
N THR A 38 -17.33 2.93 10.25
CA THR A 38 -17.11 1.64 10.92
C THR A 38 -17.24 0.48 9.94
N ALA A 39 -18.32 0.48 9.14
CA ALA A 39 -18.55 -0.52 8.10
C ALA A 39 -17.48 -0.47 6.99
N ASN A 40 -17.08 0.73 6.55
CA ASN A 40 -16.01 0.93 5.58
C ASN A 40 -14.67 0.36 6.09
N SER A 41 -14.33 0.60 7.35
CA SER A 41 -13.12 0.05 7.97
C SER A 41 -13.13 -1.48 8.03
N ALA A 42 -14.29 -2.08 8.33
CA ALA A 42 -14.46 -3.53 8.29
C ALA A 42 -14.32 -4.08 6.86
N SER A 43 -14.93 -3.40 5.88
CA SER A 43 -14.85 -3.75 4.46
C SER A 43 -13.40 -3.73 3.94
N ILE A 44 -12.63 -2.68 4.25
CA ILE A 44 -11.21 -2.60 3.85
C ILE A 44 -10.38 -3.74 4.45
N LYS A 45 -10.58 -4.05 5.73
CA LYS A 45 -9.88 -5.16 6.41
C LYS A 45 -10.23 -6.51 5.79
N ALA A 46 -11.50 -6.73 5.45
CA ALA A 46 -11.96 -7.94 4.79
C ALA A 46 -11.38 -8.07 3.37
N ALA A 47 -11.46 -7.01 2.56
CA ALA A 47 -10.95 -6.99 1.20
C ALA A 47 -9.43 -7.20 1.15
N ALA A 48 -8.66 -6.59 2.04
CA ALA A 48 -7.22 -6.82 2.11
C ALA A 48 -6.89 -8.28 2.45
N LYS A 49 -7.63 -8.89 3.39
CA LYS A 49 -7.47 -10.31 3.74
C LYS A 49 -7.80 -11.21 2.54
N GLU A 50 -8.90 -10.95 1.84
CA GLU A 50 -9.33 -11.70 0.66
C GLU A 50 -8.31 -11.61 -0.48
N ALA A 51 -7.73 -10.43 -0.68
CA ALA A 51 -6.71 -10.18 -1.69
C ALA A 51 -5.30 -10.69 -1.28
N GLY A 52 -5.13 -11.25 -0.08
CA GLY A 52 -3.82 -11.68 0.42
C GLY A 52 -2.84 -10.52 0.66
N ILE A 53 -3.35 -9.33 0.99
CA ILE A 53 -2.56 -8.13 1.26
C ILE A 53 -2.24 -8.05 2.76
N THR A 54 -0.98 -7.74 3.08
CA THR A 54 -0.56 -7.40 4.44
C THR A 54 -1.00 -5.96 4.77
N LEU A 55 -2.13 -5.82 5.45
CA LEU A 55 -2.69 -4.51 5.80
C LEU A 55 -2.08 -3.94 7.11
N LYS A 56 -1.48 -2.76 7.02
CA LYS A 56 -1.06 -1.92 8.16
C LYS A 56 -2.12 -0.83 8.38
N PHE A 57 -3.19 -1.16 9.11
CA PHE A 57 -4.30 -0.24 9.36
C PHE A 57 -4.02 0.69 10.55
N ALA A 58 -4.27 1.99 10.40
CA ALA A 58 -4.23 2.96 11.50
C ALA A 58 -5.54 3.77 11.54
N ASP A 59 -6.09 3.92 12.75
CA ASP A 59 -7.19 4.83 13.05
C ASP A 59 -6.61 6.16 13.53
N ALA A 60 -6.99 7.26 12.88
CA ALA A 60 -6.46 8.58 13.19
C ALA A 60 -7.21 9.34 14.28
N GLN A 61 -8.33 8.81 14.78
CA GLN A 61 -9.12 9.43 15.84
C GLN A 61 -9.54 10.87 15.50
N GLN A 62 -9.91 11.12 14.24
CA GLN A 62 -10.27 12.41 13.67
C GLN A 62 -9.18 13.49 13.76
N LYS A 63 -7.91 13.09 13.90
CA LYS A 63 -6.78 14.02 14.02
C LYS A 63 -5.86 13.92 12.80
N GLN A 64 -5.64 15.04 12.12
CA GLN A 64 -4.76 15.10 10.97
C GLN A 64 -3.32 14.68 11.34
N GLU A 65 -2.86 15.09 12.52
CA GLU A 65 -1.51 14.77 13.00
C GLU A 65 -1.31 13.26 13.15
N ASN A 66 -2.37 12.53 13.48
CA ASN A 66 -2.31 11.07 13.56
C ASN A 66 -2.24 10.43 12.18
N GLN A 67 -2.92 10.99 11.16
CA GLN A 67 -2.78 10.52 9.77
C GLN A 67 -1.36 10.78 9.25
N VAL A 68 -0.81 11.98 9.50
CA VAL A 68 0.57 12.31 9.12
C VAL A 68 1.58 11.36 9.78
N LYS A 69 1.40 11.05 11.07
CA LYS A 69 2.23 10.06 11.78
C LYS A 69 2.11 8.66 11.16
N ALA A 70 0.89 8.22 10.83
CA ALA A 70 0.65 6.93 10.20
C ALA A 70 1.35 6.83 8.83
N ILE A 71 1.18 7.84 7.97
CA ILE A 71 1.81 7.90 6.65
C ILE A 71 3.34 7.83 6.77
N ARG A 72 3.94 8.61 7.66
CA ARG A 72 5.40 8.56 7.92
C ARG A 72 5.86 7.20 8.44
N SER A 73 5.06 6.56 9.27
CA SER A 73 5.34 5.20 9.74
C SER A 73 5.31 4.20 8.58
N TYR A 74 4.37 4.33 7.65
CA TYR A 74 4.31 3.48 6.45
C TYR A 74 5.51 3.71 5.53
N ILE A 75 5.94 4.96 5.35
CA ILE A 75 7.16 5.30 4.62
C ILE A 75 8.38 4.64 5.26
N ALA A 76 8.54 4.76 6.59
CA ALA A 76 9.65 4.15 7.32
C ALA A 76 9.63 2.61 7.25
N GLN A 77 8.45 2.00 7.25
CA GLN A 77 8.24 0.57 7.08
C GLN A 77 8.40 0.09 5.63
N LYS A 78 8.56 1.02 4.67
CA LYS A 78 8.66 0.72 3.23
C LYS A 78 7.50 -0.14 2.72
N VAL A 79 6.27 0.26 3.05
CA VAL A 79 5.09 -0.38 2.46
C VAL A 79 5.06 -0.18 0.95
N ASP A 80 4.37 -1.06 0.23
CA ASP A 80 4.29 -1.01 -1.24
C ASP A 80 3.31 0.06 -1.73
N VAL A 81 2.29 0.40 -0.93
CA VAL A 81 1.27 1.40 -1.25
C VAL A 81 0.68 2.01 0.02
N ILE A 82 0.32 3.29 -0.04
CA ILE A 82 -0.40 3.98 1.02
C ILE A 82 -1.78 4.40 0.49
N ALA A 83 -2.82 4.13 1.27
CA ALA A 83 -4.16 4.64 1.01
C ALA A 83 -4.70 5.35 2.26
N PHE A 84 -5.44 6.45 2.08
CA PHE A 84 -6.07 7.13 3.22
C PHE A 84 -7.27 7.99 2.79
N SER A 85 -8.18 8.19 3.74
CA SER A 85 -9.25 9.19 3.63
C SER A 85 -8.84 10.44 4.40
N PRO A 86 -8.51 11.56 3.76
CA PRO A 86 -8.12 12.81 4.44
C PRO A 86 -9.20 13.31 5.41
N VAL A 87 -8.82 13.63 6.65
CA VAL A 87 -9.74 14.24 7.62
C VAL A 87 -10.03 15.72 7.31
N VAL A 88 -9.11 16.40 6.61
CA VAL A 88 -9.22 17.78 6.11
C VAL A 88 -8.63 17.85 4.70
N GLU A 89 -8.93 18.92 3.95
CA GLU A 89 -8.48 19.04 2.55
C GLU A 89 -7.01 19.48 2.40
N SER A 90 -6.49 20.31 3.31
CA SER A 90 -5.19 20.98 3.17
C SER A 90 -4.12 20.45 4.12
N GLY A 91 -2.86 20.79 3.87
CA GLY A 91 -1.73 20.47 4.77
C GLY A 91 -1.04 19.13 4.47
N TRP A 92 -1.31 18.55 3.30
CA TRP A 92 -0.78 17.25 2.91
C TRP A 92 0.50 17.32 2.07
N ASP A 93 0.83 18.48 1.48
CA ASP A 93 1.97 18.63 0.56
C ASP A 93 3.27 18.03 1.08
N THR A 94 3.65 18.33 2.32
CA THR A 94 4.92 17.85 2.88
C THR A 94 4.96 16.35 2.97
N VAL A 95 3.94 15.71 3.56
CA VAL A 95 3.95 14.26 3.78
C VAL A 95 3.73 13.47 2.48
N LEU A 96 2.98 14.01 1.52
CA LEU A 96 2.82 13.38 0.21
C LEU A 96 4.10 13.51 -0.63
N LYS A 97 4.84 14.61 -0.52
CA LYS A 97 6.19 14.73 -1.11
C LYS A 97 7.16 13.73 -0.50
N GLU A 98 7.10 13.50 0.81
CA GLU A 98 7.89 12.46 1.49
C GLU A 98 7.56 11.06 0.92
N ALA A 99 6.28 10.72 0.77
CA ALA A 99 5.85 9.43 0.20
C ALA A 99 6.33 9.25 -1.25
N LYS A 100 6.15 10.30 -2.08
CA LYS A 100 6.61 10.32 -3.48
C LYS A 100 8.13 10.18 -3.58
N ALA A 101 8.90 10.86 -2.73
CA ALA A 101 10.35 10.74 -2.70
C ALA A 101 10.81 9.34 -2.29
N ALA A 102 10.03 8.63 -1.47
CA ALA A 102 10.25 7.23 -1.13
C ALA A 102 9.81 6.25 -2.23
N GLY A 103 9.21 6.72 -3.32
CA GLY A 103 8.70 5.89 -4.41
C GLY A 103 7.42 5.13 -4.06
N ILE A 104 6.71 5.53 -2.99
CA ILE A 104 5.51 4.84 -2.54
C ILE A 104 4.27 5.51 -3.16
N PRO A 105 3.48 4.81 -3.98
CA PRO A 105 2.25 5.35 -4.53
C PRO A 105 1.22 5.64 -3.43
N VAL A 106 0.55 6.79 -3.53
CA VAL A 106 -0.53 7.19 -2.62
C VAL A 106 -1.87 7.16 -3.36
N ILE A 107 -2.88 6.55 -2.74
CA ILE A 107 -4.27 6.52 -3.22
C ILE A 107 -5.15 7.25 -2.21
N LEU A 108 -5.96 8.19 -2.69
CA LEU A 108 -6.96 8.85 -1.87
C LEU A 108 -8.26 8.05 -1.91
N THR A 109 -8.95 7.95 -0.79
CA THR A 109 -10.23 7.22 -0.72
C THR A 109 -11.31 8.07 -0.06
N ASP A 110 -12.53 8.09 -0.61
CA ASP A 110 -13.73 8.79 -0.10
C ASP A 110 -13.64 10.33 -0.05
N ARG A 111 -12.50 10.88 0.38
CA ARG A 111 -12.20 12.32 0.45
C ARG A 111 -10.94 12.66 -0.33
N ALA A 112 -10.93 13.82 -0.95
CA ALA A 112 -9.79 14.33 -1.71
C ALA A 112 -8.96 15.32 -0.87
N VAL A 113 -7.73 15.56 -1.33
CA VAL A 113 -6.87 16.64 -0.83
C VAL A 113 -6.85 17.79 -1.83
N LYS A 114 -6.57 19.00 -1.34
CA LYS A 114 -6.31 20.17 -2.17
C LYS A 114 -4.81 20.44 -2.19
N VAL A 115 -4.14 20.00 -3.25
CA VAL A 115 -2.70 20.21 -3.49
C VAL A 115 -2.50 20.87 -4.84
N ALA A 116 -1.42 21.66 -4.97
CA ALA A 116 -1.08 22.30 -6.23
C ALA A 116 -0.41 21.33 -7.22
N ASP A 117 0.31 20.33 -6.72
CA ASP A 117 0.91 19.26 -7.53
C ASP A 117 0.00 18.02 -7.52
N PRO A 118 -0.74 17.74 -8.61
CA PRO A 118 -1.63 16.58 -8.68
C PRO A 118 -0.88 15.25 -8.72
N SER A 119 0.42 15.25 -9.02
CA SER A 119 1.23 14.02 -9.06
C SER A 119 1.69 13.54 -7.67
N LEU A 120 1.19 14.16 -6.60
CA LEU A 120 1.42 13.74 -5.21
C LEU A 120 0.57 12.54 -4.78
N TYR A 121 -0.41 12.14 -5.59
CA TYR A 121 -1.16 10.91 -5.45
C TYR A 121 -1.41 10.31 -6.85
N VAL A 122 -1.70 9.01 -6.90
CA VAL A 122 -1.92 8.28 -8.16
C VAL A 122 -3.35 8.43 -8.64
N THR A 123 -4.31 8.26 -7.72
CA THR A 123 -5.74 8.33 -8.03
C THR A 123 -6.55 8.62 -6.77
N PHE A 124 -7.83 8.92 -6.98
CA PHE A 124 -8.87 9.09 -5.97
C PHE A 124 -10.01 8.11 -6.29
N ILE A 125 -10.46 7.35 -5.28
CA ILE A 125 -11.55 6.35 -5.39
C ILE A 125 -12.64 6.54 -4.35
#